data_AF-M6GKH7-F1
#
_entry.id   AF-M6GKH7-F1
#
_cell.length_a   1.000
_cell.length_b   1.000
_cell.length_c   1.000
_cell.angle_alpha   90.00
_cell.angle_beta   90.00
_cell.angle_gamma   90.00
#
_symmetry.space_group_name_H-M   'P 1'
#
loop_
_entity.id
_entity.type
_entity.pdbx_description
1 polymer ?
#
loop_
_entity_poly.entity_id
_entity_poly.type
_entity_poly.pdbx_seq_one_letter_code
_entity_poly.pdbx_strand_id
1 'polypeptide(L)'
;MLEGINLEKVKTKLNHFLDSKGFIDEELRLPDFASGLGLSTHQTSYYLNQYLNMSFTDFLQFHRINEVKNMMRIKLNYNLLNIAFECGFNSASSFHRACVILANLPEILDKNFFQILKFREKLNE
;
A
#
# COMPACT_ATOMS: atom_id res chain seq x y z
N MET A 1 10.12 22.01 5.20
CA MET A 1 11.28 21.59 4.39
C MET A 1 12.05 20.50 5.15
N LEU A 2 12.78 19.62 4.47
CA LEU A 2 13.59 18.53 5.09
C LEU A 2 15.00 19.01 5.51
N GLU A 3 15.14 20.26 5.91
CA GLU A 3 16.43 20.81 6.35
C GLU A 3 16.96 20.04 7.57
N GLY A 4 18.25 19.68 7.55
CA GLY A 4 18.89 18.91 8.60
C GLY A 4 18.51 17.42 8.65
N ILE A 5 17.65 16.93 7.74
CA ILE A 5 17.28 15.52 7.69
C ILE A 5 18.28 14.72 6.86
N ASN A 6 18.79 13.63 7.42
CA ASN A 6 19.59 12.64 6.68
C ASN A 6 18.66 11.72 5.87
N LEU A 7 18.57 11.98 4.56
CA LEU A 7 17.68 11.24 3.65
C LEU A 7 18.06 9.76 3.48
N GLU A 8 19.35 9.41 3.57
CA GLU A 8 19.79 8.01 3.50
C GLU A 8 19.29 7.20 4.71
N LYS A 9 19.29 7.82 5.89
CA LYS A 9 18.71 7.20 7.09
C LYS A 9 17.19 7.03 6.98
N VAL A 10 16.49 8.02 6.41
CA VAL A 10 15.05 7.91 6.13
C VAL A 10 14.77 6.76 5.17
N LYS A 11 15.52 6.68 4.07
CA LYS A 11 15.39 5.62 3.07
C LYS A 11 15.65 4.23 3.66
N THR A 12 16.67 4.10 4.51
CA THR A 12 16.98 2.84 5.20
C THR A 12 15.81 2.40 6.10
N LYS A 13 15.23 3.32 6.87
CA LYS A 13 14.08 3.04 7.73
C LYS A 13 12.81 2.71 6.92
N LEU A 14 12.61 3.41 5.81
CA LEU A 14 11.51 3.12 4.88
C LEU A 14 11.63 1.70 4.32
N ASN A 15 12.82 1.31 3.85
CA ASN A 15 13.05 -0.04 3.34
C ASN A 15 12.78 -1.08 4.42
N HIS A 16 13.28 -0.89 5.65
CA HIS A 16 12.98 -1.79 6.76
C HIS A 16 11.47 -1.91 7.02
N PHE A 17 10.74 -0.79 7.01
CA PHE A 17 9.28 -0.80 7.17
C PHE A 17 8.57 -1.58 6.06
N LEU A 18 9.06 -1.49 4.81
CA LEU A 18 8.53 -2.24 3.68
C LEU A 18 8.84 -3.73 3.79
N ASP A 19 10.08 -4.08 4.15
CA ASP A 19 10.53 -5.47 4.33
C ASP A 19 9.75 -6.17 5.45
N SER A 20 9.48 -5.45 6.55
CA SER A 20 8.66 -5.94 7.65
C SER A 20 7.16 -5.92 7.36
N LYS A 21 6.75 -5.48 6.16
CA LYS A 21 5.35 -5.28 5.76
C LYS A 21 4.53 -4.46 6.76
N GLY A 22 5.12 -3.42 7.34
CA GLY A 22 4.46 -2.56 8.33
C GLY A 22 3.17 -1.90 7.81
N PHE A 23 2.99 -1.83 6.48
CA PHE A 23 1.77 -1.33 5.85
C PHE A 23 0.55 -2.25 6.03
N ILE A 24 0.72 -3.51 6.46
CA ILE A 24 -0.41 -4.43 6.71
C ILE A 24 -1.19 -4.05 7.97
N ASP A 25 -0.60 -3.33 8.91
CA ASP A 25 -1.32 -2.84 10.09
C ASP A 25 -2.46 -1.91 9.65
N GLU A 26 -3.70 -2.34 9.89
CA GLU A 26 -4.91 -1.63 9.46
C GLU A 26 -5.15 -0.33 10.24
N GLU A 27 -4.60 -0.25 11.47
CA GLU A 27 -4.68 0.91 12.36
C GLU A 27 -3.49 1.87 12.18
N LEU A 28 -2.60 1.60 11.22
CA LEU A 28 -1.44 2.44 10.96
C LEU A 28 -1.85 3.84 10.50
N ARG A 29 -1.46 4.86 11.28
CA ARG A 29 -1.69 6.27 10.94
C ARG A 29 -0.39 6.97 10.57
N LEU A 30 -0.52 8.13 9.91
CA LEU A 30 0.61 8.95 9.51
C LEU A 30 1.59 9.28 10.67
N PRO A 31 1.14 9.61 11.90
CA PRO A 31 2.06 9.85 13.01
C PRO A 31 2.90 8.62 13.39
N ASP A 32 2.30 7.43 13.35
CA ASP A 32 2.97 6.18 13.69
C ASP A 32 4.06 5.87 12.64
N PHE A 33 3.71 6.01 11.36
CA PHE A 33 4.64 5.88 10.23
C PHE A 33 5.77 6.93 10.29
N ALA A 34 5.44 8.19 10.55
CA ALA A 34 6.40 9.28 10.67
C ALA A 34 7.43 9.02 11.78
N SER A 35 6.95 8.55 12.94
CA SER A 35 7.80 8.17 14.07
C SER A 35 8.78 7.05 13.71
N GLY A 36 8.31 6.03 12.99
CA GLY A 36 9.17 4.96 12.44
C GLY A 36 10.29 5.51 11.55
N LEU A 37 9.97 6.44 10.66
CA LEU A 37 10.95 7.12 9.80
C LEU A 37 11.86 8.10 10.56
N GLY A 38 11.49 8.49 11.78
CA GLY A 38 12.20 9.53 12.54
C GLY A 38 11.97 10.93 11.98
N LEU A 39 10.77 11.17 11.46
CA LEU A 39 10.33 12.42 10.87
C LEU A 39 9.11 12.95 11.63
N SER A 40 8.84 14.25 11.52
CA SER A 40 7.52 14.77 11.87
C SER A 40 6.47 14.36 10.83
N THR A 41 5.18 14.47 11.18
CA THR A 41 4.08 14.22 10.24
C THR A 41 4.18 15.12 9.00
N HIS A 42 4.47 16.41 9.19
CA HIS A 42 4.66 17.36 8.08
C HIS A 42 5.85 16.99 7.20
N GLN A 43 7.00 16.62 7.79
CA GLN A 43 8.17 16.16 7.04
C GLN A 43 7.88 14.87 6.27
N THR A 44 7.14 13.95 6.86
CA THR A 44 6.75 12.70 6.22
C THR A 44 5.83 12.94 5.03
N SER A 45 4.78 13.76 5.19
CA SER A 45 3.92 14.15 4.08
C SER A 45 4.69 14.85 2.97
N TYR A 46 5.62 15.74 3.32
CA TYR A 46 6.49 16.39 2.35
C TYR A 46 7.40 15.38 1.63
N TYR A 47 8.02 14.47 2.37
CA TYR A 47 8.88 13.42 1.82
C TYR A 47 8.12 12.53 0.83
N LEU A 48 6.95 12.00 1.22
CA LEU A 48 6.13 11.17 0.35
C LEU A 48 5.71 11.91 -0.91
N ASN A 49 5.19 13.13 -0.79
CA ASN A 49 4.71 13.90 -1.94
C ASN A 49 5.84 14.31 -2.88
N GLN A 50 7.01 14.70 -2.36
CA GLN A 50 8.09 15.26 -3.20
C GLN A 50 9.04 14.20 -3.73
N TYR A 51 9.28 13.11 -2.98
CA TYR A 51 10.25 12.08 -3.38
C TYR A 51 9.59 10.83 -3.95
N LEU A 52 8.37 10.51 -3.52
CA LEU A 52 7.63 9.34 -3.99
C LEU A 52 6.42 9.71 -4.86
N ASN A 53 6.09 11.00 -4.96
CA ASN A 53 4.91 11.50 -5.67
C ASN A 53 3.60 10.83 -5.21
N MET A 54 3.46 10.59 -3.91
CA MET A 54 2.32 9.90 -3.30
C MET A 54 1.87 10.60 -2.03
N SER A 55 0.55 10.62 -1.78
CA SER A 55 0.07 10.86 -0.42
C SER A 55 0.32 9.64 0.47
N PHE A 56 0.21 9.79 1.79
CA PHE A 56 0.29 8.64 2.72
C PHE A 56 -0.76 7.56 2.42
N THR A 57 -1.98 7.98 2.08
CA THR A 57 -3.07 7.08 1.72
C THR A 57 -2.76 6.34 0.42
N ASP A 58 -2.19 7.00 -0.58
CA ASP A 58 -1.79 6.35 -1.84
C ASP A 58 -0.66 5.35 -1.61
N PHE A 59 0.33 5.73 -0.79
CA PHE A 59 1.44 4.88 -0.41
C PHE A 59 0.96 3.56 0.23
N LEU A 60 0.07 3.63 1.22
CA LEU A 60 -0.50 2.43 1.83
C LEU A 60 -1.28 1.60 0.82
N GLN A 61 -2.19 2.22 0.05
CA GLN A 61 -3.01 1.49 -0.92
C GLN A 61 -2.15 0.77 -1.98
N PHE A 62 -1.11 1.42 -2.48
CA PHE A 62 -0.17 0.84 -3.44
C PHE A 62 0.50 -0.43 -2.88
N HIS A 63 1.08 -0.35 -1.68
CA HIS A 63 1.78 -1.49 -1.09
C HIS A 63 0.82 -2.61 -0.70
N ARG A 64 -0.35 -2.30 -0.14
CA ARG A 64 -1.37 -3.30 0.22
C ARG A 64 -1.91 -4.03 -1.02
N ILE A 65 -2.16 -3.33 -2.13
CA ILE A 65 -2.63 -3.97 -3.37
C ILE A 65 -1.55 -4.84 -4.01
N ASN A 66 -0.29 -4.41 -3.96
CA ASN A 66 0.81 -5.25 -4.44
C ASN A 66 0.96 -6.51 -3.58
N GLU A 67 0.70 -6.43 -2.27
CA GLU A 67 0.65 -7.61 -1.43
C GLU A 67 -0.55 -8.51 -1.74
N VAL A 68 -1.73 -7.95 -2.01
CA VAL A 68 -2.90 -8.72 -2.50
C VAL A 68 -2.55 -9.48 -3.77
N LYS A 69 -1.89 -8.84 -4.75
CA LYS A 69 -1.42 -9.49 -5.99
C LYS A 69 -0.52 -10.69 -5.69
N ASN A 70 0.44 -10.52 -4.78
CA ASN A 70 1.35 -11.59 -4.39
C ASN A 70 0.60 -12.74 -3.72
N MET A 71 -0.28 -12.41 -2.77
CA MET A 71 -1.06 -13.38 -2.00
C MET A 71 -2.06 -14.15 -2.87
N MET A 72 -2.64 -13.52 -3.89
CA MET A 72 -3.52 -14.22 -4.84
C MET A 72 -2.80 -15.32 -5.63
N ARG A 73 -1.50 -15.16 -5.91
CA ARG A 73 -0.68 -16.18 -6.59
C ARG A 73 -0.35 -17.37 -5.69
N ILE A 74 -0.28 -17.15 -4.38
CA ILE A 74 0.07 -18.16 -3.38
C ILE A 74 -1.18 -18.88 -2.85
N LYS A 75 -2.22 -18.12 -2.49
CA LYS A 75 -3.47 -18.62 -1.91
C LYS A 75 -4.56 -18.72 -2.98
N LEU A 76 -4.46 -19.76 -3.82
CA LEU A 76 -5.38 -19.98 -4.95
C LEU A 76 -6.84 -20.23 -4.52
N ASN A 77 -7.06 -20.79 -3.33
CA ASN A 77 -8.38 -21.18 -2.82
C ASN A 77 -9.00 -20.17 -1.84
N TYR A 78 -8.35 -19.02 -1.60
CA TYR A 78 -8.87 -18.01 -0.68
C TYR A 78 -9.73 -16.99 -1.43
N ASN A 79 -10.85 -16.60 -0.80
CA ASN A 79 -11.66 -15.48 -1.23
C ASN A 79 -10.79 -14.20 -1.30
N LEU A 80 -10.89 -13.47 -2.40
CA LEU A 80 -10.19 -12.20 -2.63
C LEU A 80 -10.38 -11.20 -1.48
N LEU A 81 -11.59 -11.09 -0.93
CA LEU A 81 -11.86 -10.14 0.15
C LEU A 81 -11.12 -10.53 1.43
N ASN A 82 -11.05 -11.83 1.74
CA ASN A 82 -10.26 -12.31 2.88
C ASN A 82 -8.76 -12.04 2.66
N ILE A 83 -8.26 -12.22 1.42
CA ILE A 83 -6.89 -11.83 1.08
C ILE A 83 -6.67 -10.33 1.30
N ALA A 84 -7.63 -9.49 0.88
CA ALA A 84 -7.53 -8.04 1.08
C ALA A 84 -7.45 -7.67 2.57
N PHE A 85 -8.26 -8.31 3.42
CA PHE A 85 -8.22 -8.08 4.87
C PHE A 85 -6.87 -8.47 5.47
N GLU A 86 -6.32 -9.63 5.08
CA GLU A 86 -4.96 -10.06 5.47
C GLU A 86 -3.85 -9.12 4.98
N CYS A 87 -4.14 -8.28 3.98
CA CYS A 87 -3.22 -7.27 3.46
C CYS A 87 -3.46 -5.87 4.06
N GLY A 88 -4.27 -5.75 5.13
CA GLY A 88 -4.46 -4.51 5.87
C GLY A 88 -5.61 -3.62 5.39
N PHE A 89 -6.52 -4.14 4.56
CA PHE A 89 -7.78 -3.44 4.28
C PHE A 89 -8.80 -3.71 5.39
N ASN A 90 -9.29 -2.67 6.05
CA ASN A 90 -10.27 -2.81 7.14
C ASN A 90 -11.72 -3.00 6.66
N SER A 91 -11.97 -2.90 5.34
CA SER A 91 -13.32 -2.98 4.77
C SER A 91 -13.32 -3.23 3.26
N ALA A 92 -14.36 -3.87 2.75
CA ALA A 92 -14.55 -4.08 1.31
C ALA A 92 -14.57 -2.75 0.52
N SER A 93 -15.18 -1.71 1.09
CA SER A 93 -15.22 -0.38 0.47
C SER A 93 -13.84 0.27 0.38
N SER A 94 -12.99 0.10 1.40
CA SER A 94 -11.61 0.61 1.35
C SER A 94 -10.79 -0.10 0.26
N PHE A 95 -10.94 -1.41 0.13
CA PHE A 95 -10.30 -2.20 -0.91
C PHE A 95 -10.78 -1.80 -2.31
N HIS A 96 -12.10 -1.66 -2.51
CA HIS A 96 -12.65 -1.24 -3.79
C HIS A 96 -12.12 0.12 -4.24
N ARG A 97 -12.07 1.12 -3.35
CA ARG A 97 -11.49 2.44 -3.65
C ARG A 97 -10.04 2.34 -4.09
N ALA A 98 -9.23 1.52 -3.42
CA ALA A 98 -7.83 1.30 -3.79
C ALA A 98 -7.69 0.68 -5.18
N CYS A 99 -8.52 -0.33 -5.50
CA CYS A 99 -8.56 -0.92 -6.84
C CYS A 99 -8.90 0.11 -7.91
N VAL A 100 -9.89 0.99 -7.67
CA VAL A 100 -10.30 2.04 -8.62
C VAL A 100 -9.19 3.08 -8.81
N ILE A 101 -8.57 3.56 -7.72
CA ILE A 101 -7.48 4.54 -7.78
C ILE A 101 -6.32 3.99 -8.60
N LEU A 102 -5.91 2.74 -8.34
CA LEU A 102 -4.83 2.11 -9.08
C LEU A 102 -5.22 1.77 -10.51
N ALA A 103 -6.49 1.45 -10.79
CA ALA A 103 -7.03 1.25 -12.15
C ALA A 103 -6.72 2.44 -13.08
N ASN A 104 -6.72 3.64 -12.50
CA ASN A 104 -6.55 4.89 -13.22
C ASN A 104 -5.08 5.34 -13.32
N LEU A 105 -4.13 4.55 -12.82
CA LEU A 105 -2.68 4.81 -12.88
C LEU A 105 -1.99 3.79 -13.81
N PRO A 106 -1.87 4.09 -15.12
CA PRO A 106 -1.42 3.10 -16.13
C PRO A 106 -0.01 2.55 -15.88
N GLU A 107 0.86 3.35 -15.28
CA GLU A 107 2.27 2.99 -15.02
C GLU A 107 2.42 1.97 -13.88
N ILE A 108 1.42 1.84 -13.01
CA ILE A 108 1.43 0.97 -11.82
C ILE A 108 0.76 -0.39 -12.10
N LEU A 109 0.13 -0.54 -13.28
CA LEU A 109 -0.72 -1.68 -13.57
C LEU A 109 -0.05 -2.72 -14.48
N ASP A 110 0.21 -3.88 -13.88
CA ASP A 110 0.31 -5.13 -14.61
C ASP A 110 -1.10 -5.51 -15.14
N LYS A 111 -1.28 -5.51 -16.46
CA LYS A 111 -2.53 -5.91 -17.14
C LYS A 111 -3.05 -7.29 -16.69
N ASN A 112 -2.18 -8.17 -16.18
CA ASN A 112 -2.57 -9.48 -15.67
C ASN A 112 -3.43 -9.39 -14.39
N PHE A 113 -3.23 -8.38 -13.54
CA PHE A 113 -3.98 -8.26 -12.29
C PHE A 113 -5.48 -8.07 -12.51
N PHE A 114 -5.88 -7.21 -13.44
CA PHE A 114 -7.29 -6.96 -13.73
C PHE A 114 -8.01 -8.18 -14.32
N GLN A 115 -7.31 -8.99 -15.12
CA GLN A 115 -7.89 -10.22 -15.64
C GLN A 115 -8.13 -11.23 -14.51
N ILE A 116 -7.18 -11.38 -13.58
CA ILE A 116 -7.32 -12.26 -12.43
C ILE A 116 -8.43 -11.76 -11.48
N LEU A 117 -8.50 -10.45 -11.22
CA LEU A 117 -9.58 -9.83 -10.44
C LEU A 117 -10.96 -10.13 -11.02
N LYS A 118 -11.18 -9.79 -12.30
CA LYS A 118 -12.44 -10.04 -13.00
C LYS A 118 -12.81 -11.53 -13.05
N PHE A 119 -11.81 -12.40 -13.16
CA PHE A 119 -12.02 -13.84 -13.12
C PHE A 119 -12.49 -14.31 -11.73
N ARG A 120 -11.88 -13.80 -10.64
CA ARG A 120 -12.28 -14.18 -9.28
C ARG A 120 -13.60 -13.55 -8.83
N GLU A 121 -13.94 -12.35 -9.28
CA GLU A 121 -15.25 -11.74 -9.00
C GLU A 121 -16.39 -12.62 -9.57
N LYS A 122 -16.22 -13.17 -10.77
CA LYS A 122 -17.19 -14.09 -11.39
C LYS A 122 -17.32 -15.47 -10.72
N LEU A 123 -16.37 -15.87 -9.87
CA LEU A 123 -16.41 -17.14 -9.14
C LEU A 123 -17.12 -17.01 -7.78
N ASN A 124 -17.43 -15.77 -7.35
CA ASN A 124 -18.15 -15.48 -6.11
C ASN A 124 -19.62 -15.09 -6.34
N GLU A 125 -20.11 -15.21 -7.59
CA GLU A 125 -21.53 -15.17 -7.99
C GLU A 125 -22.03 -16.59 -8.29
#